data_AF-A0A7S6M780-F1
#
_entry.id   AF-A0A7S6M780-F1
#
_cell.length_a   1.000
_cell.length_b   1.000
_cell.length_c   1.000
_cell.angle_alpha   90.00
_cell.angle_beta   90.00
_cell.angle_gamma   90.00
#
_symmetry.space_group_name_H-M   'P 1'
#
loop_
_entity.id
_entity.type
_entity.pdbx_description
1 polymer ?
#
loop_
_entity_poly.entity_id
_entity_poly.type
_entity_poly.pdbx_seq_one_letter_code
_entity_poly.pdbx_strand_id
1 'polypeptide(L)'
;MTDRTILQKYVARNGDPAAGVVPQADSETADDLGAFGWLRGIRDRAVCLELRKSDGNILAVSYGYIDKAEFDPSEGITLSVSGQKLRIKGRNLNAEVRPTVRLFEGLARHRVPWIRETDRSPDLRTHDHATVIDSIEW
;
A
#
# COMPACT_ATOMS: atom_id res chain seq x y z
N MET A 1 -7.92 6.49 -54.23
CA MET A 1 -8.60 6.63 -52.93
C MET A 1 -7.51 6.52 -51.87
N THR A 2 -7.09 7.66 -51.32
CA THR A 2 -5.85 7.75 -50.54
C THR A 2 -6.18 7.99 -49.07
N ASP A 3 -5.56 7.17 -48.24
CA ASP A 3 -5.77 6.91 -46.82
C ASP A 3 -5.47 8.12 -45.91
N ARG A 4 -6.32 9.17 -46.01
CA ARG A 4 -6.14 10.44 -45.26
C ARG A 4 -6.61 10.37 -43.80
N THR A 5 -7.22 9.27 -43.38
CA THR A 5 -7.92 9.16 -42.09
C THR A 5 -6.99 8.83 -40.92
N ILE A 6 -5.86 8.18 -41.16
CA ILE A 6 -4.94 7.74 -40.09
C ILE A 6 -3.94 8.83 -39.70
N LEU A 7 -3.41 9.59 -40.67
CA LEU A 7 -2.45 10.67 -40.38
C LEU A 7 -3.10 11.82 -39.58
N GLN A 8 -4.36 12.15 -39.84
CA GLN A 8 -5.09 13.18 -39.10
C GLN A 8 -5.32 12.80 -37.62
N LYS A 9 -5.45 11.51 -37.31
CA LYS A 9 -5.56 11.02 -35.93
C LYS A 9 -4.27 11.17 -35.12
N TYR A 10 -3.11 11.17 -35.78
CA TYR A 10 -1.82 11.33 -35.09
C TYR A 10 -1.40 12.79 -34.92
N VAL A 11 -1.77 13.68 -35.84
CA VAL A 11 -1.43 15.11 -35.74
C VAL A 11 -2.27 15.82 -34.68
N ALA A 12 -3.53 15.41 -34.46
CA ALA A 12 -4.37 15.95 -33.39
C ALA A 12 -3.86 15.63 -31.97
N ARG A 13 -2.93 14.68 -31.81
CA ARG A 13 -2.41 14.27 -30.50
C ARG A 13 -1.23 15.13 -30.01
N ASN A 14 -0.61 15.92 -30.88
CA ASN A 14 0.64 16.63 -30.55
C ASN A 14 0.56 18.16 -30.67
N GLY A 15 -0.62 18.77 -30.77
CA GLY A 15 -0.70 20.18 -31.17
C GLY A 15 -1.87 21.02 -30.65
N ASP A 16 -2.55 20.64 -29.59
CA ASP A 16 -3.64 21.46 -29.04
C ASP A 16 -3.47 21.68 -27.51
N PRO A 17 -3.07 22.88 -27.05
CA PRO A 17 -2.87 23.15 -25.63
C PRO A 17 -4.19 23.35 -24.86
N ALA A 18 -5.34 23.19 -25.52
CA ALA A 18 -6.67 23.35 -24.93
C ALA A 18 -7.54 22.07 -24.98
N ALA A 19 -7.02 20.94 -25.47
CA ALA A 19 -7.78 19.70 -25.61
C ALA A 19 -7.49 18.72 -24.46
N GLY A 20 -8.30 18.84 -23.42
CA GLY A 20 -8.47 17.81 -22.41
C GLY A 20 -7.61 18.06 -21.19
N VAL A 21 -8.24 18.55 -20.13
CA VAL A 21 -7.92 18.12 -18.77
C VAL A 21 -7.77 16.61 -18.87
N VAL A 22 -6.53 16.12 -18.93
CA VAL A 22 -6.23 14.73 -18.59
C VAL A 22 -6.94 14.57 -17.26
N PRO A 23 -7.92 13.67 -17.09
CA PRO A 23 -8.39 13.39 -15.76
C PRO A 23 -7.12 13.02 -15.03
N GLN A 24 -6.69 13.89 -14.12
CA GLN A 24 -5.60 13.61 -13.21
C GLN A 24 -6.06 12.32 -12.58
N ALA A 25 -5.45 11.21 -13.03
CA ALA A 25 -5.82 9.91 -12.52
C ALA A 25 -5.73 10.06 -11.01
N ASP A 26 -6.79 9.70 -10.29
CA ASP A 26 -6.83 9.60 -8.82
C ASP A 26 -5.85 8.50 -8.36
N SER A 27 -4.61 8.57 -8.81
CA SER A 27 -3.58 7.54 -8.74
C SER A 27 -2.90 7.49 -7.38
N GLU A 28 -3.44 8.18 -6.37
CA GLU A 28 -2.83 8.29 -5.05
C GLU A 28 -3.81 8.06 -3.88
N THR A 29 -5.05 7.62 -4.14
CA THR A 29 -6.02 7.42 -3.04
C THR A 29 -5.96 5.98 -2.50
N ALA A 30 -4.86 5.65 -1.82
CA ALA A 30 -4.87 4.51 -0.92
C ALA A 30 -5.90 4.76 0.20
N ASP A 31 -6.77 3.80 0.47
CA ASP A 31 -7.66 3.87 1.64
C ASP A 31 -6.83 3.83 2.91
N ASP A 32 -7.04 4.78 3.81
CA ASP A 32 -6.52 4.70 5.18
C ASP A 32 -7.41 3.75 5.99
N LEU A 33 -6.86 2.61 6.41
CA LEU A 33 -7.53 1.60 7.23
C LEU A 33 -7.07 1.64 8.70
N GLY A 34 -6.59 2.79 9.17
CA GLY A 34 -6.07 2.97 10.52
C GLY A 34 -4.61 2.55 10.59
N ALA A 35 -4.31 1.25 10.59
CA ALA A 35 -2.92 0.78 10.74
C ALA A 35 -2.14 0.69 9.41
N PHE A 36 -2.83 0.70 8.27
CA PHE A 36 -2.20 0.52 6.96
C PHE A 36 -3.01 1.14 5.83
N GLY A 37 -2.34 1.43 4.73
CA GLY A 37 -2.96 1.90 3.50
C GLY A 37 -3.42 0.74 2.61
N TRP A 38 -4.42 0.98 1.76
CA TRP A 38 -4.88 -0.01 0.77
C TRP A 38 -5.13 0.61 -0.60
N LEU A 39 -4.34 0.21 -1.60
CA LEU A 39 -4.58 0.63 -2.99
C LEU A 39 -5.92 0.07 -3.50
N ARG A 40 -6.67 0.88 -4.24
CA ARG A 40 -7.90 0.49 -4.95
C ARG A 40 -7.55 -0.05 -6.35
N GLY A 41 -8.52 -0.59 -7.10
CA GLY A 41 -8.34 -1.04 -8.50
C GLY A 41 -7.58 -2.36 -8.68
N ILE A 42 -7.85 -3.17 -9.71
CA ILE A 42 -7.26 -4.53 -9.82
C ILE A 42 -5.80 -4.52 -10.31
N ARG A 43 -5.37 -3.42 -10.96
CA ARG A 43 -4.04 -3.30 -11.58
C ARG A 43 -3.01 -2.60 -10.73
N ASP A 44 -3.44 -1.85 -9.72
CA ASP A 44 -2.53 -1.00 -8.95
C ASP A 44 -1.73 -1.83 -7.95
N ARG A 45 -0.42 -1.57 -7.91
CA ARG A 45 0.53 -2.21 -7.00
C ARG A 45 1.48 -1.17 -6.46
N ALA A 46 1.78 -1.27 -5.18
CA ALA A 46 2.79 -0.46 -4.54
C ALA A 46 4.18 -0.94 -4.99
N VAL A 47 5.04 0.01 -5.37
CA VAL A 47 6.46 -0.27 -5.71
C VAL A 47 7.28 -0.45 -4.44
N CYS A 48 6.96 0.33 -3.41
CA CYS A 48 7.58 0.27 -2.09
C CYS A 48 6.52 0.12 -1.00
N LEU A 49 6.94 -0.46 0.12
CA LEU A 49 6.21 -0.48 1.38
C LEU A 49 6.90 0.50 2.34
N GLU A 50 6.16 1.49 2.81
CA GLU A 50 6.61 2.36 3.89
C GLU A 50 6.27 1.78 5.27
N LEU A 51 7.25 1.80 6.16
CA LEU A 51 7.19 1.35 7.54
C LEU A 51 7.32 2.60 8.41
N ARG A 52 6.25 3.01 9.06
CA ARG A 52 6.19 4.28 9.80
C ARG A 52 6.14 3.99 11.30
N LYS A 53 7.20 4.33 12.04
CA LYS A 53 7.22 4.25 13.50
C LYS A 53 6.50 5.43 14.13
N SER A 54 6.01 5.21 15.35
CA SER A 54 5.37 6.22 16.20
C SER A 54 6.33 7.34 16.62
N ASP A 55 7.64 7.08 16.60
CA ASP A 55 8.69 8.08 16.86
C ASP A 55 9.00 8.99 15.66
N GLY A 56 8.28 8.83 14.54
CA GLY A 56 8.45 9.59 13.31
C GLY A 56 9.49 9.02 12.34
N ASN A 57 10.20 7.95 12.70
CA ASN A 57 11.11 7.27 11.78
C ASN A 57 10.32 6.54 10.68
N ILE A 58 10.73 6.72 9.44
CA ILE A 58 10.10 6.07 8.28
C ILE A 58 11.17 5.33 7.48
N LEU A 59 10.92 4.06 7.20
CA LEU A 59 11.74 3.24 6.29
C LEU A 59 10.87 2.80 5.11
N ALA A 60 11.32 3.06 3.88
CA ALA A 60 10.68 2.52 2.68
C ALA A 60 11.51 1.36 2.12
N VAL A 61 10.89 0.19 1.96
CA VAL A 61 11.51 -0.98 1.33
C VAL A 61 10.83 -1.28 0.00
N SER A 62 11.61 -1.63 -1.03
CA SER A 62 11.02 -2.04 -2.30
C SER A 62 10.34 -3.40 -2.14
N TYR A 63 9.11 -3.52 -2.65
CA TYR A 63 8.45 -4.83 -2.75
C TYR A 63 9.25 -5.82 -3.59
N GLY A 64 10.05 -5.34 -4.55
CA GLY A 64 10.93 -6.18 -5.38
C GLY A 64 12.10 -6.80 -4.62
N TYR A 65 12.38 -6.35 -3.39
CA TYR A 65 13.42 -6.89 -2.52
C TYR A 65 12.87 -7.63 -1.30
N ILE A 66 11.55 -7.82 -1.21
CA ILE A 66 10.95 -8.67 -0.17
C ILE A 66 11.00 -10.11 -0.67
N ASP A 67 11.93 -10.89 -0.12
CA ASP A 67 12.13 -12.30 -0.47
C ASP A 67 11.01 -13.19 0.08
N LYS A 68 10.49 -12.84 1.26
CA LYS A 68 9.52 -13.65 2.00
C LYS A 68 8.68 -12.80 2.94
N ALA A 69 7.38 -13.12 3.03
CA ALA A 69 6.48 -12.62 4.07
C ALA A 69 5.89 -13.82 4.83
N GLU A 70 5.94 -13.79 6.15
CA GLU A 70 5.44 -14.86 7.04
C GLU A 70 4.49 -14.27 8.07
N PHE A 71 3.41 -14.98 8.37
CA PHE A 71 2.52 -14.65 9.47
C PHE A 71 2.53 -15.80 10.48
N ASP A 72 2.83 -15.45 11.73
CA ASP A 72 2.72 -16.31 12.90
C ASP A 72 1.75 -15.63 13.89
N PRO A 73 0.64 -16.28 14.29
CA PRO A 73 -0.32 -15.68 15.22
C PRO A 73 0.26 -15.25 16.57
N SER A 74 1.36 -15.86 17.01
CA SER A 74 2.03 -15.56 18.28
C SER A 74 3.11 -14.49 18.16
N GLU A 75 3.74 -14.35 16.98
CA GLU A 75 4.87 -13.42 16.78
C GLU A 75 4.53 -12.20 15.91
N GLY A 76 3.53 -12.30 15.03
CA GLY A 76 3.13 -11.27 14.07
C GLY A 76 3.58 -11.55 12.64
N ILE A 77 3.89 -10.49 11.88
CA ILE A 77 4.34 -10.59 10.48
C ILE A 77 5.85 -10.38 10.41
N THR A 78 6.55 -11.29 9.72
CA THR A 78 7.98 -11.13 9.43
C THR A 78 8.18 -10.94 7.92
N LEU A 79 8.89 -9.88 7.53
CA LEU A 79 9.34 -9.66 6.16
C LEU A 79 10.85 -9.89 6.08
N SER A 80 11.28 -10.74 5.15
CA SER A 80 12.70 -10.90 4.83
C SER A 80 13.04 -10.00 3.64
N VAL A 81 13.96 -9.07 3.82
CA VAL A 81 14.34 -8.06 2.82
C VAL A 81 15.84 -8.03 2.66
N SER A 82 16.36 -8.52 1.54
CA SER A 82 17.81 -8.52 1.23
C SER A 82 18.69 -9.06 2.38
N GLY A 83 18.24 -10.14 3.02
CA GLY A 83 18.94 -10.77 4.16
C GLY A 83 18.69 -10.14 5.53
N GLN A 84 17.93 -9.04 5.63
CA GLN A 84 17.46 -8.46 6.88
C GLN A 84 16.04 -8.95 7.21
N LYS A 85 15.70 -8.94 8.51
CA LYS A 85 14.35 -9.29 8.97
C LYS A 85 13.67 -8.07 9.56
N LEU A 86 12.51 -7.73 9.01
CA LEU A 86 11.61 -6.73 9.55
C LEU A 86 10.50 -7.47 10.30
N ARG A 87 10.17 -7.04 11.52
CA ARG A 87 9.09 -7.63 12.32
C ARG A 87 8.00 -6.61 12.56
N ILE A 88 6.76 -7.00 12.30
CA ILE A 88 5.56 -6.19 12.54
C ILE A 88 4.74 -6.93 13.60
N LYS A 89 4.67 -6.36 14.79
CA LYS A 89 3.92 -6.90 15.93
C LYS A 89 2.66 -6.10 16.15
N GLY A 90 1.63 -6.76 16.64
CA GLY A 90 0.33 -6.14 16.80
C GLY A 90 -0.79 -7.13 16.99
N ARG A 91 -2.02 -6.63 16.88
CA ARG A 91 -3.24 -7.40 17.02
C ARG A 91 -4.02 -7.37 15.71
N ASN A 92 -4.78 -8.44 15.45
CA ASN A 92 -5.64 -8.54 14.26
C ASN A 92 -4.86 -8.34 12.93
N LEU A 93 -3.59 -8.73 12.87
CA LEU A 93 -2.71 -8.53 11.70
C LEU A 93 -3.09 -9.36 10.46
N ASN A 94 -3.85 -10.44 10.66
CA ASN A 94 -4.43 -11.23 9.57
C ASN A 94 -5.97 -11.29 9.67
N ALA A 95 -6.57 -10.41 10.47
CA ALA A 95 -8.02 -10.29 10.56
C ALA A 95 -8.56 -9.51 9.37
N GLU A 96 -9.85 -9.70 9.11
CA GLU A 96 -10.57 -8.99 8.07
C GLU A 96 -11.03 -7.62 8.57
N VAL A 97 -10.50 -6.55 7.99
CA VAL A 97 -10.83 -5.17 8.36
C VAL A 97 -12.11 -4.71 7.65
N ARG A 98 -12.31 -5.20 6.43
CA ARG A 98 -13.54 -5.11 5.61
C ARG A 98 -13.58 -6.30 4.65
N PRO A 99 -14.73 -6.60 4.00
CA PRO A 99 -14.83 -7.74 3.09
C PRO A 99 -13.64 -7.86 2.15
N THR A 100 -12.96 -9.00 2.18
CA THR A 100 -11.78 -9.33 1.34
C THR A 100 -10.50 -8.53 1.58
N VAL A 101 -10.40 -7.77 2.67
CA VAL A 101 -9.23 -6.94 2.97
C VAL A 101 -8.60 -7.35 4.30
N ARG A 102 -7.36 -7.84 4.20
CA ARG A 102 -6.49 -8.25 5.31
C ARG A 102 -5.10 -7.70 5.08
N LEU A 103 -4.41 -7.28 6.13
CA LEU A 103 -3.07 -6.70 6.02
C LEU A 103 -2.08 -7.68 5.40
N PHE A 104 -1.95 -8.90 5.96
CA PHE A 104 -1.01 -9.89 5.42
C PHE A 104 -1.28 -10.22 3.94
N GLU A 105 -2.56 -10.36 3.59
CA GLU A 105 -2.98 -10.60 2.21
C GLU A 105 -2.61 -9.45 1.27
N GLY A 106 -2.75 -8.22 1.76
CA GLY A 106 -2.35 -7.01 1.05
C GLY A 106 -0.85 -6.90 0.83
N LEU A 107 -0.05 -7.24 1.84
CA LEU A 107 1.42 -7.29 1.72
C LEU A 107 1.83 -8.30 0.65
N ALA A 108 1.28 -9.51 0.69
CA ALA A 108 1.57 -10.56 -0.30
C ALA A 108 1.18 -10.18 -1.74
N ARG A 109 0.21 -9.26 -1.92
CA ARG A 109 -0.26 -8.79 -3.24
C ARG A 109 0.25 -7.41 -3.63
N HIS A 110 1.14 -6.80 -2.83
CA HIS A 110 1.69 -5.47 -3.04
C HIS A 110 0.59 -4.39 -3.09
N ARG A 111 -0.43 -4.54 -2.24
CA ARG A 111 -1.58 -3.63 -2.13
C ARG A 111 -1.42 -2.59 -1.04
N VAL A 112 -0.43 -2.76 -0.18
CA VAL A 112 -0.23 -1.95 1.01
C VAL A 112 0.94 -1.00 0.76
N PRO A 113 0.71 0.29 0.48
CA PRO A 113 1.78 1.24 0.24
C PRO A 113 2.48 1.67 1.53
N TRP A 114 1.80 1.59 2.67
CA TRP A 114 2.35 1.95 3.96
C TRP A 114 1.68 1.18 5.11
N ILE A 115 2.43 0.99 6.20
CA ILE A 115 1.94 0.56 7.51
C ILE A 115 2.47 1.54 8.57
N ARG A 116 1.72 1.74 9.66
CA ARG A 116 2.14 2.61 10.76
C ARG A 116 1.94 1.96 12.12
N GLU A 117 2.90 2.16 13.00
CA GLU A 117 2.70 1.94 14.43
C GLU A 117 1.57 2.84 14.95
N THR A 118 0.87 2.35 15.97
CA THR A 118 -0.12 3.12 16.70
C THR A 118 0.61 4.02 17.71
N ASP A 119 0.27 5.31 17.74
CA ASP A 119 0.78 6.20 18.77
C ASP A 119 0.38 5.68 20.17
N ARG A 120 1.33 5.67 21.10
CA ARG A 120 1.18 5.13 22.47
C ARG A 120 0.09 5.79 23.32
N SER A 121 -0.65 6.76 22.79
CA SER A 121 -1.86 7.26 23.45
C SER A 121 -2.97 6.25 23.19
N PRO A 122 -3.44 5.50 24.20
CA PRO A 122 -4.48 4.51 24.00
C PRO A 122 -5.74 5.25 23.60
N ASP A 123 -6.03 5.23 22.31
CA ASP A 123 -7.34 5.61 21.84
C ASP A 123 -8.27 4.52 22.38
N LEU A 124 -8.92 4.81 23.51
CA LEU A 124 -9.86 3.95 24.25
C LEU A 124 -11.07 3.50 23.40
N ARG A 125 -11.07 3.88 22.11
CA ARG A 125 -12.09 3.64 21.09
C ARG A 125 -11.65 2.69 19.99
N THR A 126 -10.43 2.15 20.04
CA THR A 126 -10.00 1.16 19.05
C THR A 126 -10.89 -0.07 19.17
N HIS A 127 -11.81 -0.24 18.22
CA HIS A 127 -12.74 -1.36 18.18
C HIS A 127 -11.98 -2.69 18.31
N ASP A 128 -12.56 -3.65 19.04
CA ASP A 128 -11.89 -4.91 19.41
C ASP A 128 -11.36 -5.72 18.20
N HIS A 129 -11.91 -5.46 17.01
CA HIS A 129 -11.55 -6.09 15.75
C HIS A 129 -10.65 -5.25 14.83
N ALA A 130 -10.25 -4.05 15.23
CA ALA A 130 -9.36 -3.22 14.43
C ALA A 130 -7.96 -3.83 14.36
N THR A 131 -7.32 -3.78 13.18
CA THR A 131 -5.90 -4.07 13.05
C THR A 131 -5.11 -2.97 13.73
N VAL A 132 -4.22 -3.38 14.65
CA VAL A 132 -3.35 -2.49 15.42
C VAL A 132 -1.92 -2.97 15.23
N ILE A 133 -1.01 -2.05 14.91
CA ILE A 133 0.42 -2.32 14.86
C ILE A 133 1.04 -1.67 16.11
N ASP A 134 1.54 -2.51 17.00
CA ASP A 134 2.13 -2.08 18.28
C ASP A 134 3.60 -1.71 18.10
N SER A 135 4.33 -2.46 17.25
CA SER A 135 5.72 -2.15 16.93
C SER A 135 6.14 -2.64 15.54
N ILE A 136 7.08 -1.92 14.95
CA ILE A 136 7.81 -2.31 13.75
C ILE A 136 9.30 -2.29 14.09
N GLU A 137 9.96 -3.44 13.94
CA GLU A 137 11.38 -3.62 14.25
C GLU A 137 12.14 -3.85 12.94
N TRP A 138 13.21 -3.08 12.73
CA TRP A 138 14.17 -3.19 11.63
C TRP A 138 15.57 -2.84 12.13
#